data_AF-A0A962M4S6-F1
#
_entry.id   AF-A0A962M4S6-F1
#
_cell.length_a   1.000
_cell.length_b   1.000
_cell.length_c   1.000
_cell.angle_alpha   90.00
_cell.angle_beta   90.00
_cell.angle_gamma   90.00
#
_symmetry.space_group_name_H-M   'P 1'
#
loop_
_entity.id
_entity.type
_entity.pdbx_description
1 polymer ?
#
loop_
_entity_poly.entity_id
_entity_poly.type
_entity_poly.pdbx_seq_one_letter_code
_entity_poly.pdbx_strand_id
1 'polypeptide(L)'
;LDQALLHQGAVRDAPVRGIILPLALLMFFMGGRIITPALAVAFAARGQRLPQRVQPVIEGLVIVLLLFASAAYILPLAWFWAAVPAVAAGLLVLLRLFRWQLFSLARHHADICALGIGYFWLGLGLVLFGCHPGDSPWALGSLHVITIGALGTLSSTVMLRLSYKRAPAPGLAYLAICLLLALAMLARCGADLVPDARQLLLAASAAFWSLNYIAVGWCMVGRWRATRPNRLAVH
;
A
#
# COMPACT_ATOMS: atom_id res chain seq x y z
N LEU A 1 -25.80 -7.54 -27.47
CA LEU A 1 -24.94 -6.34 -27.28
C LEU A 1 -24.10 -6.44 -25.99
N ASP A 2 -24.66 -6.93 -24.88
CA ASP A 2 -23.95 -7.05 -23.59
C ASP A 2 -22.70 -7.94 -23.60
N GLN A 3 -22.75 -9.14 -24.20
CA GLN A 3 -21.57 -10.02 -24.21
C GLN A 3 -20.39 -9.44 -24.99
N ALA A 4 -20.64 -8.69 -26.05
CA ALA A 4 -19.60 -8.04 -26.83
C ALA A 4 -18.96 -6.86 -26.07
N LEU A 5 -19.75 -6.11 -25.28
CA LEU A 5 -19.26 -5.04 -24.42
C LEU A 5 -18.47 -5.59 -23.21
N LEU A 6 -18.92 -6.69 -22.61
CA LEU A 6 -18.19 -7.38 -21.54
C LEU A 6 -16.85 -7.95 -22.04
N HIS A 7 -16.84 -8.58 -23.22
CA HIS A 7 -15.60 -9.05 -23.85
C HIS A 7 -14.63 -7.89 -24.18
N GLN A 8 -15.15 -6.76 -24.69
CA GLN A 8 -14.33 -5.59 -24.99
C GLN A 8 -13.75 -4.92 -23.73
N GLY A 9 -14.51 -4.89 -22.62
CA GLY A 9 -14.02 -4.43 -21.32
C GLY A 9 -12.94 -5.33 -20.73
N ALA A 10 -13.18 -6.65 -20.73
CA ALA A 10 -12.22 -7.64 -20.22
C ALA A 10 -10.87 -7.61 -20.98
N VAL A 11 -10.91 -7.45 -22.31
CA VAL A 11 -9.70 -7.33 -23.14
C VAL A 11 -8.95 -6.01 -22.91
N ARG A 12 -9.67 -4.90 -22.64
CA ARG A 12 -9.05 -3.59 -22.33
C ARG A 12 -8.39 -3.55 -20.95
N ASP A 13 -8.94 -4.27 -19.97
CA ASP A 13 -8.45 -4.24 -18.59
C ASP A 13 -7.34 -5.27 -18.30
N ALA A 14 -7.19 -6.25 -19.19
CA ALA A 14 -6.15 -7.29 -19.11
C ALA A 14 -4.71 -6.74 -18.91
N PRO A 15 -4.22 -5.73 -19.68
CA PRO A 15 -2.86 -5.20 -19.49
C PRO A 15 -2.68 -4.45 -18.16
N VAL A 16 -3.70 -3.74 -17.68
CA VAL A 16 -3.63 -2.98 -16.42
C VAL A 16 -3.50 -3.93 -15.22
N ARG A 17 -4.27 -5.04 -15.23
CA ARG A 17 -4.19 -6.08 -14.21
C ARG A 17 -2.84 -6.81 -14.20
N GLY A 18 -2.22 -6.97 -15.36
CA GLY A 18 -0.91 -7.62 -15.49
C GLY A 18 0.24 -6.85 -14.82
N ILE A 19 0.11 -5.53 -14.66
CA ILE A 19 1.14 -4.69 -14.02
C ILE A 19 1.03 -4.71 -12.49
N ILE A 20 -0.14 -5.08 -11.95
CA ILE A 20 -0.42 -4.89 -10.53
C ILE A 20 0.25 -5.95 -9.65
N LEU A 21 0.39 -7.19 -10.13
CA LEU A 21 1.15 -8.22 -9.41
C LEU A 21 2.66 -7.88 -9.35
N PRO A 22 3.32 -7.45 -10.44
CA PRO A 22 4.68 -6.90 -10.38
C PRO A 22 4.80 -5.67 -9.48
N LEU A 23 3.81 -4.77 -9.50
CA LEU A 23 3.79 -3.60 -8.62
C LEU A 23 3.69 -4.02 -7.14
N ALA A 24 2.80 -4.96 -6.82
CA ALA A 24 2.65 -5.52 -5.47
C ALA A 24 3.94 -6.21 -5.00
N LEU A 25 4.60 -6.95 -5.90
CA LEU A 25 5.92 -7.55 -5.68
C LEU A 25 6.96 -6.48 -5.32
N LEU A 26 7.03 -5.40 -6.09
CA LEU A 26 7.95 -4.28 -5.83
C LEU A 26 7.68 -3.64 -4.46
N MET A 27 6.41 -3.38 -4.13
CA MET A 27 6.00 -2.79 -2.86
C MET A 27 6.34 -3.69 -1.66
N PHE A 28 6.12 -5.00 -1.81
CA PHE A 28 6.48 -5.98 -0.78
C PHE A 28 8.01 -6.06 -0.59
N PHE A 29 8.76 -6.11 -1.69
CA PHE A 29 10.22 -6.15 -1.66
C PHE A 29 10.80 -4.90 -0.97
N MET A 30 10.31 -3.72 -1.35
CA MET A 30 10.76 -2.44 -0.79
C MET A 30 10.50 -2.34 0.72
N GLY A 31 9.35 -2.79 1.21
CA GLY A 31 9.08 -2.71 2.65
C GLY A 31 9.82 -3.76 3.48
N GLY A 32 10.31 -4.87 2.91
CA GLY A 32 11.30 -5.73 3.57
C GLY A 32 12.59 -4.98 3.95
N ARG A 33 13.00 -4.01 3.14
CA ARG A 33 14.18 -3.17 3.36
C ARG A 33 13.90 -1.93 4.21
N ILE A 34 12.65 -1.47 4.28
CA ILE A 34 12.29 -0.23 5.01
C ILE A 34 11.70 -0.54 6.39
N ILE A 35 10.82 -1.54 6.50
CA ILE A 35 10.05 -1.85 7.71
C ILE A 35 10.88 -2.68 8.69
N THR A 36 11.61 -3.70 8.21
CA THR A 36 12.40 -4.58 9.10
C THR A 36 13.47 -3.81 9.88
N PRO A 37 14.28 -2.91 9.26
CA PRO A 37 15.22 -2.09 10.03
C PRO A 37 14.51 -1.06 10.92
N ALA A 38 13.37 -0.51 10.50
CA ALA A 38 12.57 0.42 11.30
C ALA A 38 12.08 -0.21 12.60
N LEU A 39 11.52 -1.42 12.49
CA LEU A 39 11.10 -2.22 13.64
C LEU A 39 12.28 -2.53 14.54
N ALA A 40 13.43 -2.95 13.97
CA ALA A 40 14.64 -3.23 14.73
C ALA A 40 15.10 -2.05 15.60
N VAL A 41 15.09 -0.84 15.03
CA VAL A 41 15.43 0.38 15.77
C VAL A 41 14.39 0.70 16.84
N ALA A 42 13.09 0.60 16.53
CA ALA A 42 12.01 0.92 17.46
C ALA A 42 11.92 -0.03 18.66
N PHE A 43 12.12 -1.33 18.46
CA PHE A 43 12.18 -2.30 19.56
C PHE A 43 13.48 -2.16 20.38
N ALA A 44 14.62 -1.90 19.73
CA ALA A 44 15.88 -1.64 20.44
C ALA A 44 15.78 -0.40 21.35
N ALA A 45 15.09 0.65 20.91
CA ALA A 45 14.82 1.84 21.72
C ALA A 45 13.96 1.56 22.97
N ARG A 46 13.23 0.44 23.02
CA ARG A 46 12.47 -0.03 24.18
C ARG A 46 13.22 -1.04 25.04
N GLY A 47 14.50 -1.29 24.76
CA GLY A 47 15.29 -2.33 25.43
C GLY A 47 14.81 -3.77 25.14
N GLN A 48 13.93 -3.94 24.15
CA GLN A 48 13.36 -5.24 23.78
C GLN A 48 14.05 -5.79 22.53
N ARG A 49 14.30 -7.10 22.52
CA ARG A 49 14.74 -7.80 21.30
C ARG A 49 13.52 -8.05 20.44
N LEU A 50 13.61 -7.81 19.14
CA LEU A 50 12.57 -8.25 18.21
C LEU A 50 12.38 -9.77 18.38
N PRO A 51 11.17 -10.25 18.70
CA PRO A 51 10.95 -11.68 18.95
C PRO A 51 11.28 -12.54 17.72
N GLN A 52 11.24 -11.97 16.51
CA GLN A 52 11.70 -12.62 15.27
C GLN A 52 12.31 -11.56 14.33
N ARG A 53 13.63 -11.39 14.40
CA ARG A 53 14.37 -10.31 13.72
C ARG A 53 14.37 -10.42 12.19
N VAL A 54 14.23 -11.62 11.65
CA VAL A 54 14.29 -11.91 10.21
C VAL A 54 13.57 -13.23 9.96
N GLN A 55 12.51 -13.22 9.14
CA GLN A 55 11.86 -14.43 8.64
C GLN A 55 12.18 -14.57 7.14
N PRO A 56 13.44 -14.91 6.79
CA PRO A 56 13.90 -14.91 5.40
C PRO A 56 13.10 -15.88 4.52
N VAL A 57 12.62 -16.98 5.11
CA VAL A 57 11.80 -17.98 4.41
C VAL A 57 10.44 -17.42 4.01
N ILE A 58 9.77 -16.67 4.88
CA ILE A 58 8.44 -16.10 4.55
C ILE A 58 8.59 -14.98 3.52
N GLU A 59 9.62 -14.14 3.63
CA GLU A 59 9.90 -13.10 2.64
C GLU A 59 10.21 -13.70 1.26
N GLY A 60 11.07 -14.72 1.21
CA GLY A 60 11.38 -15.44 -0.03
C GLY A 60 10.14 -16.12 -0.61
N LEU A 61 9.33 -16.76 0.23
CA LEU A 61 8.11 -17.44 -0.21
C LEU A 61 7.10 -16.46 -0.83
N VAL A 62 6.85 -15.30 -0.21
CA VAL A 62 5.95 -14.28 -0.77
C VAL A 62 6.48 -13.75 -2.11
N ILE A 63 7.79 -13.52 -2.23
CA ILE A 63 8.42 -13.09 -3.48
C ILE A 63 8.21 -14.14 -4.58
N VAL A 64 8.48 -15.41 -4.28
CA VAL A 64 8.30 -16.52 -5.23
C VAL A 64 6.84 -16.65 -5.65
N LEU A 65 5.90 -16.56 -4.70
CA LEU A 65 4.47 -16.63 -4.98
C LEU A 65 4.01 -15.47 -5.88
N LEU A 66 4.46 -14.25 -5.61
CA LEU A 66 4.11 -13.08 -6.43
C LEU A 66 4.76 -13.12 -7.82
N LEU A 67 6.00 -13.60 -7.92
CA LEU A 67 6.66 -13.83 -9.22
C LEU A 67 5.90 -14.86 -10.04
N PHE A 68 5.54 -15.99 -9.42
CA PHE A 68 4.78 -17.04 -10.07
C PHE A 68 3.38 -16.55 -10.47
N ALA A 69 2.67 -15.83 -9.59
CA ALA A 69 1.38 -15.22 -9.91
C ALA A 69 1.49 -14.26 -11.11
N SER A 70 2.53 -13.42 -11.13
CA SER A 70 2.78 -12.47 -12.22
C SER A 70 3.04 -13.22 -13.53
N ALA A 71 3.90 -14.24 -13.50
CA ALA A 71 4.22 -15.05 -14.69
C ALA A 71 2.98 -15.81 -15.21
N ALA A 72 2.21 -16.43 -14.32
CA ALA A 72 0.98 -17.14 -14.68
C ALA A 72 -0.04 -16.20 -15.33
N TYR A 73 -0.16 -14.96 -14.84
CA TYR A 73 -1.04 -13.96 -15.43
C TYR A 73 -0.57 -13.49 -16.82
N ILE A 74 0.76 -13.34 -17.02
CA ILE A 74 1.35 -12.90 -18.30
C ILE A 74 1.33 -14.00 -19.36
N LEU A 75 1.47 -15.27 -18.96
CA LEU A 75 1.59 -16.44 -19.85
C LEU A 75 0.24 -17.06 -20.28
N PRO A 76 -0.79 -16.23 -20.49
CA PRO A 76 -2.23 -16.59 -20.41
C PRO A 76 -2.57 -17.96 -19.79
N LEU A 77 -2.02 -18.30 -18.61
CA LEU A 77 -2.42 -19.53 -17.92
C LEU A 77 -3.83 -19.38 -17.35
N ALA A 78 -4.47 -20.50 -17.00
CA ALA A 78 -5.77 -20.47 -16.33
C ALA A 78 -5.70 -19.58 -15.07
N TRP A 79 -6.72 -18.74 -14.87
CA TRP A 79 -6.80 -17.74 -13.78
C TRP A 79 -6.43 -18.31 -12.40
N PHE A 80 -6.79 -19.57 -12.15
CA PHE A 80 -6.43 -20.32 -10.94
C PHE A 80 -4.93 -20.25 -10.59
N TRP A 81 -4.05 -20.33 -11.59
CA TRP A 81 -2.60 -20.30 -11.41
C TRP A 81 -2.05 -18.92 -11.02
N ALA A 82 -2.78 -17.84 -11.29
CA ALA A 82 -2.45 -16.51 -10.79
C ALA A 82 -3.14 -16.23 -9.45
N ALA A 83 -4.38 -16.71 -9.29
CA ALA A 83 -5.24 -16.45 -8.15
C ALA A 83 -4.74 -17.10 -6.85
N VAL A 84 -4.49 -18.42 -6.85
CA VAL A 84 -4.09 -19.16 -5.65
C VAL A 84 -2.80 -18.61 -5.05
N PRO A 85 -1.73 -18.37 -5.83
CA PRO A 85 -0.50 -17.81 -5.30
C PRO A 85 -0.66 -16.36 -4.82
N ALA A 86 -1.52 -15.55 -5.46
CA ALA A 86 -1.84 -14.21 -5.00
C ALA A 86 -2.56 -14.22 -3.63
N VAL A 87 -3.56 -15.09 -3.44
CA VAL A 87 -4.23 -15.27 -2.14
C VAL A 87 -3.23 -15.72 -1.08
N ALA A 88 -2.42 -16.74 -1.38
CA ALA A 88 -1.41 -17.24 -0.46
C ALA A 88 -0.40 -16.15 -0.07
N ALA A 89 0.08 -15.37 -1.03
CA ALA A 89 0.95 -14.21 -0.78
C ALA A 89 0.26 -13.17 0.11
N GLY A 90 -0.98 -12.80 -0.19
CA GLY A 90 -1.76 -11.84 0.59
C GLY A 90 -1.96 -12.28 2.04
N LEU A 91 -2.32 -13.55 2.26
CA LEU A 91 -2.45 -14.12 3.60
C LEU A 91 -1.13 -14.13 4.37
N LEU A 92 -0.01 -14.49 3.72
CA LEU A 92 1.31 -14.44 4.35
C LEU A 92 1.72 -13.00 4.73
N VAL A 93 1.41 -12.01 3.88
CA VAL A 93 1.61 -10.59 4.21
C VAL A 93 0.81 -10.19 5.45
N LEU A 94 -0.47 -10.56 5.53
CA LEU A 94 -1.32 -10.25 6.69
C LEU A 94 -0.83 -10.96 7.96
N LEU A 95 -0.51 -12.25 7.87
CA LEU A 95 0.05 -13.03 8.98
C LEU A 95 1.35 -12.40 9.51
N ARG A 96 2.22 -11.93 8.61
CA ARG A 96 3.45 -11.22 8.98
C ARG A 96 3.15 -9.96 9.80
N LEU A 97 2.12 -9.19 9.43
CA LEU A 97 1.71 -7.99 10.16
C LEU A 97 1.22 -8.32 11.58
N PHE A 98 0.39 -9.35 11.72
CA PHE A 98 -0.10 -9.80 13.03
C PHE A 98 1.05 -10.28 13.93
N ARG A 99 2.01 -11.04 13.36
CA ARG A 99 3.19 -11.53 14.10
C ARG A 99 4.12 -10.42 14.59
N TRP A 100 4.16 -9.29 13.89
CA TRP A 100 4.99 -8.14 14.28
C TRP A 100 4.43 -7.32 15.44
N GLN A 101 3.23 -7.63 15.94
CA GLN A 101 2.58 -6.92 17.05
C GLN A 101 2.67 -5.40 16.89
N LEU A 102 2.46 -4.90 15.66
CA LEU A 102 2.54 -3.47 15.31
C LEU A 102 1.69 -2.60 16.26
N PHE A 103 0.61 -3.16 16.79
CA PHE A 103 -0.25 -2.57 17.82
C PHE A 103 0.49 -2.14 19.10
N SER A 104 1.55 -2.86 19.52
CA SER A 104 2.37 -2.48 20.67
C SER A 104 3.23 -1.25 20.39
N LEU A 105 3.68 -1.08 19.14
CA LEU A 105 4.50 0.06 18.72
C LEU A 105 3.67 1.28 18.30
N ALA A 106 2.40 1.06 17.99
CA ALA A 106 1.47 2.05 17.45
C ALA A 106 1.41 3.37 18.22
N ARG A 107 1.45 3.29 19.56
CA ARG A 107 1.30 4.46 20.44
C ARG A 107 2.49 5.43 20.37
N HIS A 108 3.67 4.96 19.97
CA HIS A 108 4.90 5.77 19.98
C HIS A 108 5.56 5.92 18.60
N HIS A 109 5.21 5.08 17.62
CA HIS A 109 5.78 5.09 16.28
C HIS A 109 4.68 5.13 15.21
N ALA A 110 4.12 6.32 14.99
CA ALA A 110 3.06 6.55 14.02
C ALA A 110 3.50 6.22 12.57
N ASP A 111 4.79 6.37 12.26
CA ASP A 111 5.37 6.00 10.96
C ASP A 111 5.29 4.48 10.70
N ILE A 112 5.62 3.69 11.71
CA ILE A 112 5.54 2.22 11.64
C ILE A 112 4.08 1.77 11.51
N CYS A 113 3.17 2.44 12.21
CA CYS A 113 1.73 2.20 12.05
C CYS A 113 1.24 2.46 10.63
N ALA A 114 1.62 3.59 10.04
CA ALA A 114 1.22 3.93 8.69
C ALA A 114 1.78 2.94 7.64
N LEU A 115 3.03 2.49 7.82
CA LEU A 115 3.60 1.41 7.00
C LEU A 115 2.83 0.10 7.17
N GLY A 116 2.43 -0.24 8.40
CA GLY A 116 1.58 -1.39 8.70
C GLY A 116 0.22 -1.30 8.00
N ILE A 117 -0.45 -0.14 8.05
CA ILE A 117 -1.73 0.08 7.37
C ILE A 117 -1.56 -0.07 5.84
N GLY A 118 -0.49 0.48 5.26
CA GLY A 118 -0.20 0.29 3.84
C GLY A 118 0.01 -1.18 3.45
N TYR A 119 0.69 -1.97 4.30
CA TYR A 119 0.85 -3.41 4.08
C TYR A 119 -0.44 -4.20 4.30
N PHE A 120 -1.30 -3.76 5.21
CA PHE A 120 -2.61 -4.35 5.40
C PHE A 120 -3.44 -4.22 4.12
N TRP A 121 -3.47 -3.04 3.52
CA TRP A 121 -4.12 -2.84 2.22
C TRP A 121 -3.49 -3.71 1.13
N LEU A 122 -2.16 -3.90 1.13
CA LEU A 122 -1.49 -4.74 0.15
C LEU A 122 -1.93 -6.21 0.27
N GLY A 123 -1.91 -6.75 1.49
CA GLY A 123 -2.34 -8.12 1.75
C GLY A 123 -3.82 -8.33 1.44
N LEU A 124 -4.69 -7.39 1.86
CA LEU A 124 -6.11 -7.43 1.56
C LEU A 124 -6.39 -7.35 0.06
N GLY A 125 -5.72 -6.46 -0.66
CA GLY A 125 -5.85 -6.30 -2.10
C GLY A 125 -5.44 -7.56 -2.88
N LEU A 126 -4.37 -8.25 -2.45
CA LEU A 126 -3.93 -9.52 -3.04
C LEU A 126 -4.93 -10.66 -2.80
N VAL A 127 -5.52 -10.74 -1.60
CA VAL A 127 -6.58 -11.71 -1.31
C VAL A 127 -7.81 -11.43 -2.19
N LEU A 128 -8.26 -10.16 -2.25
CA LEU A 128 -9.40 -9.77 -3.07
C LEU A 128 -9.18 -10.03 -4.56
N PHE A 129 -7.95 -9.81 -5.05
CA PHE A 129 -7.55 -10.10 -6.43
C PHE A 129 -7.72 -11.58 -6.77
N GLY A 130 -7.25 -12.48 -5.90
CA GLY A 130 -7.33 -13.92 -6.14
C GLY A 130 -8.68 -14.55 -5.79
N CYS A 131 -9.56 -13.87 -5.05
CA CYS A 131 -10.92 -14.36 -4.78
C CYS A 131 -11.92 -14.06 -5.92
N HIS A 132 -11.62 -13.10 -6.80
CA HIS A 132 -12.53 -12.70 -7.87
C HIS A 132 -11.99 -13.11 -9.24
N PRO A 133 -12.74 -13.94 -10.00
CA PRO A 133 -12.40 -14.27 -11.38
C PRO A 133 -12.25 -13.02 -12.24
N GLY A 134 -11.48 -13.14 -13.33
CA GLY A 134 -11.18 -12.05 -14.26
C GLY A 134 -12.41 -11.26 -14.72
N ASP A 135 -13.54 -11.92 -14.89
CA ASP A 135 -14.78 -11.34 -15.43
C ASP A 135 -15.67 -10.67 -14.37
N SER A 136 -15.26 -10.69 -13.10
CA SER A 136 -16.02 -10.08 -12.01
C SER A 136 -15.82 -8.55 -12.00
N PRO A 137 -16.90 -7.75 -11.91
CA PRO A 137 -16.78 -6.29 -11.76
C PRO A 137 -16.01 -5.90 -10.49
N TRP A 138 -15.98 -6.79 -9.49
CA TRP A 138 -15.26 -6.64 -8.23
C TRP A 138 -13.74 -6.82 -8.36
N ALA A 139 -13.26 -7.40 -9.46
CA ALA A 139 -11.84 -7.57 -9.70
C ALA A 139 -11.12 -6.21 -9.86
N LEU A 140 -11.80 -5.18 -10.38
CA LEU A 140 -11.28 -3.80 -10.45
C LEU A 140 -11.15 -3.16 -9.06
N GLY A 141 -12.04 -3.51 -8.13
CA GLY A 141 -11.97 -3.05 -6.73
C GLY A 141 -10.65 -3.46 -6.06
N SER A 142 -10.18 -4.69 -6.30
CA SER A 142 -8.89 -5.16 -5.77
C SER A 142 -7.71 -4.28 -6.20
N LEU A 143 -7.75 -3.79 -7.45
CA LEU A 143 -6.73 -2.89 -8.00
C LEU A 143 -6.70 -1.56 -7.25
N HIS A 144 -7.88 -1.02 -6.91
CA HIS A 144 -8.00 0.22 -6.15
C HIS A 144 -7.53 0.05 -4.70
N VAL A 145 -7.75 -1.11 -4.08
CA VAL A 145 -7.19 -1.41 -2.75
C VAL A 145 -5.65 -1.42 -2.79
N ILE A 146 -5.04 -2.03 -3.82
CA ILE A 146 -3.57 -2.06 -3.96
C ILE A 146 -3.01 -0.69 -4.33
N THR A 147 -3.59 0.00 -5.30
CA THR A 147 -3.04 1.25 -5.84
C THR A 147 -3.35 2.46 -4.97
N ILE A 148 -4.59 2.60 -4.50
CA ILE A 148 -4.98 3.75 -3.67
C ILE A 148 -4.62 3.48 -2.21
N GLY A 149 -5.07 2.34 -1.67
CA GLY A 149 -4.83 1.97 -0.29
C GLY A 149 -3.35 1.72 -0.01
N ALA A 150 -2.77 0.70 -0.64
CA ALA A 150 -1.41 0.27 -0.31
C ALA A 150 -0.33 1.21 -0.88
N LEU A 151 -0.30 1.45 -2.18
CA LEU A 151 0.75 2.26 -2.82
C LEU A 151 0.68 3.71 -2.35
N GLY A 152 -0.51 4.31 -2.31
CA GLY A 152 -0.69 5.67 -1.79
C GLY A 152 -0.18 5.82 -0.36
N THR A 153 -0.53 4.86 0.52
CA THR A 153 -0.18 4.96 1.95
C THR A 153 1.31 4.74 2.15
N LEU A 154 1.89 3.74 1.47
CA LEU A 154 3.32 3.43 1.57
C LEU A 154 4.18 4.55 0.99
N SER A 155 3.83 5.09 -0.18
CA SER A 155 4.60 6.17 -0.81
C SER A 155 4.58 7.43 0.06
N SER A 156 3.40 7.87 0.51
CA SER A 156 3.23 9.05 1.37
C SER A 156 3.98 8.92 2.69
N THR A 157 3.89 7.74 3.32
CA THR A 157 4.60 7.44 4.57
C THR A 157 6.12 7.47 4.37
N VAL A 158 6.62 6.86 3.30
CA VAL A 158 8.06 6.87 2.99
C VAL A 158 8.57 8.26 2.66
N MET A 159 7.83 9.05 1.87
CA MET A 159 8.18 10.43 1.55
C MET A 159 8.31 11.27 2.82
N LEU A 160 7.31 11.22 3.70
CA LEU A 160 7.33 11.96 4.95
C LEU A 160 8.48 11.50 5.86
N ARG A 161 8.67 10.19 6.01
CA ARG A 161 9.75 9.60 6.82
C ARG A 161 11.14 10.01 6.33
N LEU A 162 11.35 10.05 5.02
CA LEU A 162 12.62 10.47 4.42
C LEU A 162 12.88 11.97 4.58
N SER A 163 11.84 12.81 4.56
CA SER A 163 11.99 14.25 4.81
C SER A 163 12.30 14.58 6.27
N TYR A 164 11.92 13.70 7.19
CA TYR A 164 12.08 13.88 8.63
C TYR A 164 13.18 12.98 9.23
N LYS A 165 14.21 12.60 8.46
CA LYS A 165 15.31 11.74 8.94
C LYS A 165 15.99 12.18 10.24
N ARG A 166 16.08 13.50 10.49
CA ARG A 166 16.80 14.09 11.64
C ARG A 166 15.91 14.53 12.81
N ALA A 167 14.59 14.45 12.65
CA ALA A 167 13.63 14.87 13.68
C ALA A 167 12.31 14.14 13.46
N PRO A 168 11.63 13.62 14.48
CA PRO A 168 10.40 12.87 14.28
C PRO A 168 9.34 13.73 13.56
N ALA A 169 8.75 13.19 12.49
CA ALA A 169 7.61 13.85 11.88
C ALA A 169 6.41 13.84 12.86
N PRO A 170 5.50 14.82 12.78
CA PRO A 170 4.33 14.84 13.64
C PRO A 170 3.50 13.55 13.46
N GLY A 171 3.16 12.88 14.56
CA GLY A 171 2.34 11.66 14.50
C GLY A 171 0.99 11.87 13.81
N LEU A 172 0.41 13.07 13.98
CA LEU A 172 -0.81 13.51 13.30
C LEU A 172 -0.69 13.51 11.78
N ALA A 173 0.50 13.76 11.22
CA ALA A 173 0.70 13.75 9.78
C ALA A 173 0.57 12.33 9.20
N TYR A 174 1.10 11.32 9.90
CA TYR A 174 0.92 9.91 9.50
C TYR A 174 -0.53 9.44 9.67
N LEU A 175 -1.22 9.88 10.73
CA LEU A 175 -2.64 9.59 10.92
C LEU A 175 -3.48 10.21 9.80
N ALA A 176 -3.20 11.46 9.44
CA ALA A 176 -3.87 12.16 8.33
C ALA A 176 -3.67 11.42 7.00
N ILE A 177 -2.44 10.96 6.71
CA ILE A 177 -2.16 10.14 5.52
C ILE A 177 -3.05 8.88 5.50
N CYS A 178 -3.06 8.13 6.61
CA CYS A 178 -3.83 6.89 6.70
C CYS A 178 -5.33 7.14 6.53
N LEU A 179 -5.86 8.18 7.17
CA LEU A 179 -7.28 8.54 7.10
C LEU A 179 -7.68 8.99 5.70
N LEU A 180 -6.95 9.94 5.11
CA LEU A 180 -7.27 10.50 3.80
C LEU A 180 -7.23 9.41 2.71
N LEU A 181 -6.23 8.53 2.75
CA LEU A 181 -6.11 7.47 1.75
C LEU A 181 -7.08 6.31 1.98
N ALA A 182 -7.45 6.01 3.22
CA ALA A 182 -8.54 5.09 3.51
C ALA A 182 -9.87 5.65 2.96
N LEU A 183 -10.17 6.92 3.22
CA LEU A 183 -11.38 7.58 2.69
C LEU A 183 -11.36 7.63 1.15
N ALA A 184 -10.21 7.96 0.54
CA ALA A 184 -10.08 7.97 -0.92
C ALA A 184 -10.33 6.59 -1.52
N MET A 185 -9.79 5.53 -0.91
CA MET A 185 -9.95 4.15 -1.35
C MET A 185 -11.38 3.67 -1.18
N LEU A 186 -12.01 3.93 -0.02
CA LEU A 186 -13.39 3.56 0.25
C LEU A 186 -14.36 4.29 -0.70
N ALA A 187 -14.15 5.59 -0.93
CA ALA A 187 -14.94 6.35 -1.89
C ALA A 187 -14.77 5.79 -3.32
N ARG A 188 -13.54 5.39 -3.70
CA ARG A 188 -13.29 4.78 -5.01
C ARG A 188 -14.04 3.45 -5.16
N CYS A 189 -13.91 2.55 -4.18
CA CYS A 189 -14.59 1.27 -4.22
C CYS A 189 -16.11 1.44 -4.16
N GLY A 190 -16.60 2.38 -3.34
CA GLY A 190 -18.03 2.69 -3.22
C GLY A 190 -18.63 3.25 -4.52
N ALA A 191 -17.85 3.93 -5.36
CA ALA A 191 -18.31 4.43 -6.65
C ALA A 191 -18.73 3.30 -7.61
N ASP A 192 -18.17 2.09 -7.43
CA ASP A 192 -18.54 0.90 -8.19
C ASP A 192 -19.79 0.20 -7.58
N LEU A 193 -20.15 0.52 -6.34
CA LEU A 193 -21.28 -0.09 -5.60
C LEU A 193 -22.57 0.73 -5.66
N VAL A 194 -22.44 2.06 -5.75
CA VAL A 194 -23.57 3.00 -5.69
C VAL A 194 -23.58 3.85 -6.96
N PRO A 195 -24.20 3.38 -8.06
CA PRO A 195 -24.22 4.10 -9.33
C PRO A 195 -24.77 5.52 -9.22
N ASP A 196 -25.80 5.74 -8.40
CA ASP A 196 -26.46 7.03 -8.21
C ASP A 196 -25.52 8.09 -7.60
N ALA A 197 -24.59 7.66 -6.73
CA ALA A 197 -23.61 8.54 -6.09
C ALA A 197 -22.24 8.49 -6.76
N ARG A 198 -22.10 7.80 -7.90
CA ARG A 198 -20.80 7.49 -8.53
C ARG A 198 -19.96 8.74 -8.75
N GLN A 199 -20.52 9.78 -9.38
CA GLN A 199 -19.76 10.99 -9.70
C GLN A 199 -19.29 11.74 -8.44
N LEU A 200 -20.13 11.78 -7.41
CA LEU A 200 -19.78 12.38 -6.12
C LEU A 200 -18.68 11.58 -5.41
N LEU A 201 -18.77 10.24 -5.41
CA LEU A 201 -17.78 9.36 -4.80
C LEU A 201 -16.43 9.41 -5.52
N LEU A 202 -16.44 9.52 -6.85
CA LEU A 202 -15.22 9.74 -7.64
C LEU A 202 -14.58 11.09 -7.34
N ALA A 203 -15.39 12.17 -7.25
CA ALA A 203 -14.91 13.49 -6.89
C ALA A 203 -14.33 13.51 -5.47
N ALA A 204 -15.00 12.87 -4.51
CA ALA A 204 -14.53 12.72 -3.14
C ALA A 204 -13.21 11.94 -3.07
N SER A 205 -13.11 10.84 -3.81
CA SER A 205 -11.87 10.04 -3.91
C SER A 205 -10.71 10.88 -4.42
N ALA A 206 -10.91 11.63 -5.52
CA ALA A 206 -9.91 12.53 -6.08
C ALA A 206 -9.53 13.66 -5.11
N ALA A 207 -10.49 14.23 -4.39
CA ALA A 207 -10.26 15.28 -3.40
C ALA A 207 -9.41 14.77 -2.23
N PHE A 208 -9.76 13.64 -1.62
CA PHE A 208 -9.00 13.07 -0.51
C PHE A 208 -7.58 12.66 -0.93
N TRP A 209 -7.43 12.08 -2.12
CA TRP A 209 -6.13 11.76 -2.69
C TRP A 209 -5.27 13.03 -2.86
N SER A 210 -5.83 14.07 -3.47
CA SER A 210 -5.12 15.33 -3.72
C SER A 210 -4.73 16.01 -2.41
N LEU A 211 -5.65 16.03 -1.43
CA LEU A 211 -5.40 16.61 -0.11
C LEU A 211 -4.27 15.89 0.62
N ASN A 212 -4.18 14.56 0.50
CA ASN A 212 -3.07 13.79 1.05
C ASN A 212 -1.71 14.25 0.48
N TYR A 213 -1.57 14.35 -0.85
CA TYR A 213 -0.31 14.77 -1.45
C TYR A 213 0.02 16.23 -1.18
N ILE A 214 -0.98 17.11 -1.09
CA ILE A 214 -0.79 18.50 -0.66
C ILE A 214 -0.27 18.53 0.79
N ALA A 215 -0.86 17.77 1.69
CA ALA A 215 -0.43 17.71 3.09
C ALA A 215 1.00 17.18 3.24
N VAL A 216 1.34 16.10 2.54
CA VAL A 216 2.70 15.55 2.50
C VAL A 216 3.67 16.59 1.94
N GLY A 217 3.38 17.16 0.77
CA GLY A 217 4.22 18.18 0.14
C GLY A 217 4.42 19.41 1.02
N TRP A 218 3.37 19.88 1.70
CA TRP A 218 3.44 20.98 2.65
C TRP A 218 4.39 20.67 3.81
N CYS A 219 4.27 19.49 4.41
CA CYS A 219 5.17 19.06 5.47
C CYS A 219 6.63 19.00 4.99
N MET A 220 6.87 18.48 3.78
CA MET A 220 8.20 18.41 3.19
C MET A 220 8.80 19.80 2.95
N VAL A 221 8.03 20.73 2.37
CA VAL A 221 8.48 22.10 2.10
C VAL A 221 8.73 22.86 3.41
N GLY A 222 7.82 22.74 4.38
CA GLY A 222 7.99 23.34 5.71
C GLY A 222 9.26 22.85 6.39
N ARG A 223 9.53 21.53 6.34
CA ARG A 223 10.75 20.95 6.90
C ARG A 223 12.00 21.42 6.18
N TRP A 224 11.99 21.43 4.86
CA TRP A 224 13.12 21.88 4.06
C TRP A 224 13.48 23.34 4.34
N ARG A 225 12.48 24.23 4.44
CA ARG A 225 12.68 25.64 4.83
C ARG A 225 13.33 25.76 6.21
N ALA A 226 12.87 24.99 7.19
CA ALA A 226 13.43 24.99 8.54
C ALA A 226 14.87 24.45 8.62
N THR A 227 15.30 23.60 7.67
CA THR A 227 16.68 23.08 7.59
C THR A 227 17.62 23.92 6.75
N ARG A 228 17.15 24.96 6.05
CA ARG A 228 18.02 25.81 5.24
C ARG A 228 18.96 26.58 6.18
N PRO A 229 20.29 26.39 6.08
CA PRO A 229 21.22 27.21 6.84
C PRO A 229 21.03 28.66 6.43
N ASN A 230 20.90 29.55 7.42
CA ASN A 230 20.75 30.98 7.20
C ASN A 230 22.05 31.49 6.57
N ARG A 231 22.07 31.68 5.23
CA ARG A 231 23.26 32.15 4.49
C ARG A 231 23.63 33.62 4.78
N LEU A 232 22.90 34.28 5.69
CA LEU A 232 23.08 35.70 6.01
C LEU A 232 23.90 35.96 7.28
N ALA A 233 24.52 34.95 7.89
CA ALA A 233 25.37 35.11 9.07
C ALA A 233 26.88 35.08 8.77
N VAL A 234 27.27 35.26 7.50
CA VAL A 234 28.68 35.34 7.07
C VAL A 234 28.85 36.56 6.18
N HIS A 235 28.78 37.76 6.75
CA HIS A 235 29.38 38.98 6.21
C HIS A 235 29.67 39.93 7.37
#